data_AF-A0A6F9BSR4-F1
#
_entry.id   AF-A0A6F9BSR4-F1
#
_cell.length_a   1.000
_cell.length_b   1.000
_cell.length_c   1.000
_cell.angle_alpha   90.00
_cell.angle_beta   90.00
_cell.angle_gamma   90.00
#
_symmetry.space_group_name_H-M   'P 1'
#
loop_
_entity.id
_entity.type
_entity.pdbx_description
1 polymer ?
#
loop_
_entity_poly.entity_id
_entity_poly.type
_entity_poly.pdbx_seq_one_letter_code
_entity_poly.pdbx_strand_id
1 'polypeptide(L)' 'MKCLRDSDRCTACNEGYSLAGMTCVPECANGTFFHLEQMKCSPCHTSCSTCTGPAKEECIQCARGHLQQEWRCVQT' A
#
# COMPACT_ATOMS: atom_id res chain seq x y z
N MET A 1 14.38 -10.32 -10.87
CA MET A 1 13.84 -11.50 -10.15
C MET A 1 14.85 -11.99 -9.11
N LYS A 2 14.95 -11.34 -7.95
CA LYS A 2 15.65 -11.89 -6.78
C LYS A 2 14.61 -12.16 -5.69
N CYS A 3 13.70 -13.08 -5.96
CA CYS A 3 13.03 -13.79 -4.89
C CYS A 3 14.04 -14.84 -4.39
N LEU A 4 14.19 -14.96 -3.08
CA LEU A 4 15.29 -15.71 -2.46
C LEU A 4 15.02 -17.22 -2.60
N ARG A 5 15.24 -17.79 -3.79
CA ARG A 5 15.03 -19.20 -4.18
C ARG A 5 13.56 -19.62 -4.29
N ASP A 6 13.16 -20.09 -5.48
CA ASP A 6 12.07 -21.04 -5.79
C ASP A 6 10.84 -21.09 -4.85
N SER A 7 10.41 -19.95 -4.33
CA SER A 7 9.37 -19.85 -3.31
C SER A 7 8.73 -18.48 -3.46
N ASP A 8 7.41 -18.43 -3.34
CA ASP A 8 6.51 -17.26 -3.39
C ASP A 8 6.81 -16.17 -2.33
N ARG A 9 8.03 -16.15 -1.80
CA ARG A 9 8.51 -15.25 -0.75
C ARG A 9 9.61 -14.36 -1.30
N CYS A 10 9.18 -13.32 -2.00
CA CYS A 10 10.05 -12.27 -2.48
C CYS A 10 10.39 -11.31 -1.32
N THR A 11 11.65 -10.90 -1.24
CA THR A 11 12.12 -9.88 -0.28
C THR A 11 12.38 -8.54 -0.95
N ALA A 12 12.39 -8.52 -2.28
CA ALA A 12 12.52 -7.33 -3.11
C ALA A 12 11.82 -7.54 -4.45
N CYS A 13 11.18 -6.49 -4.96
CA CYS A 13 10.47 -6.47 -6.23
C CYS A 13 11.24 -5.63 -7.25
N ASN A 14 10.97 -5.86 -8.54
CA ASN A 14 11.54 -5.04 -9.61
C ASN A 14 10.90 -3.64 -9.60
N GLU A 15 11.51 -2.67 -10.27
CA GLU A 15 10.88 -1.37 -10.49
C GLU A 15 9.49 -1.52 -11.12
N GLY A 16 8.53 -0.74 -10.61
CA GLY A 16 7.11 -0.84 -10.98
C GLY A 16 6.31 -1.90 -10.21
N TYR A 17 6.92 -2.57 -9.23
CA TYR A 17 6.26 -3.51 -8.33
C TYR A 17 6.59 -3.21 -6.87
N SER A 18 5.58 -3.27 -6.00
CA SER A 18 5.71 -3.09 -4.55
C SER A 18 5.60 -4.43 -3.83
N LEU A 19 6.28 -4.56 -2.69
CA LEU A 19 6.22 -5.77 -1.87
C LEU A 19 4.99 -5.73 -0.96
N ALA A 20 3.99 -6.55 -1.24
CA ALA A 20 2.84 -6.78 -0.37
C ALA A 20 3.07 -8.06 0.44
N GLY A 21 3.64 -7.89 1.64
CA GLY A 21 4.06 -8.98 2.51
C GLY A 21 5.27 -9.74 1.93
N MET A 22 4.98 -10.72 1.08
CA MET A 22 5.97 -11.60 0.44
C MET A 22 5.76 -11.74 -1.08
N THR A 23 4.72 -11.10 -1.61
CA THR A 23 4.39 -11.13 -3.04
C THR A 23 4.69 -9.78 -3.67
N CYS A 24 5.22 -9.79 -4.89
CA CYS A 24 5.38 -8.58 -5.68
C CYS A 24 4.07 -8.27 -6.41
N VAL A 25 3.46 -7.15 -6.07
CA VAL A 25 2.25 -6.65 -6.71
C VAL A 25 2.57 -5.44 -7.58
N PRO A 26 1.84 -5.19 -8.67
CA PRO A 26 2.02 -3.98 -9.47
C PRO A 26 1.93 -2.74 -8.59
N GLU A 27 2.82 -1.79 -8.81
CA GLU A 27 2.77 -0.51 -8.11
C GLU A 27 1.54 0.27 -8.58
N CYS A 28 0.68 0.60 -7.61
CA CYS A 28 -0.51 1.39 -7.84
C CYS A 28 -0.19 2.88 -7.70
N ALA A 29 -0.93 3.73 -8.40
CA ALA A 29 -0.75 5.18 -8.33
C ALA A 29 -0.89 5.70 -6.88
N ASN A 30 -0.27 6.84 -6.58
CA ASN A 30 -0.41 7.49 -5.28
C ASN A 30 -1.89 7.66 -4.89
N GLY A 31 -2.22 7.39 -3.63
CA GLY A 31 -3.61 7.37 -3.15
C GLY A 31 -4.40 6.10 -3.50
N THR A 32 -3.75 5.08 -4.05
CA THR A 32 -4.37 3.77 -4.30
C THR A 32 -3.49 2.62 -3.79
N PHE A 33 -4.10 1.49 -3.48
CA PHE A 33 -3.43 0.26 -3.04
C PHE A 33 -3.84 -0.91 -3.94
N PHE A 34 -2.98 -1.93 -4.04
CA PHE A 34 -3.32 -3.14 -4.80
C PHE A 34 -4.27 -4.01 -3.98
N HIS A 35 -5.53 -4.09 -4.41
CA HIS A 35 -6.54 -4.90 -3.77
C HIS A 35 -6.43 -6.34 -4.30
N LEU A 36 -5.86 -7.23 -3.49
CA LEU A 36 -5.60 -8.63 -3.85
C LEU A 36 -6.88 -9.39 -4.26
N GLU A 37 -7.99 -9.23 -3.53
CA GLU A 37 -9.25 -9.92 -3.84
C GLU A 37 -9.85 -9.47 -5.17
N GLN A 38 -9.70 -8.20 -5.53
CA GLN A 38 -10.23 -7.63 -6.76
C GLN A 38 -9.21 -7.60 -7.90
N MET A 39 -7.97 -8.00 -7.63
CA MET A 39 -6.83 -7.95 -8.55
C MET A 39 -6.69 -6.59 -9.26
N LYS A 40 -6.95 -5.49 -8.55
CA LYS A 40 -6.91 -4.12 -9.11
C LYS A 40 -6.46 -3.08 -8.10
N CYS A 41 -5.97 -1.95 -8.58
CA CYS A 41 -5.73 -0.78 -7.74
C CYS A 41 -7.06 -0.18 -7.27
N SER A 42 -7.23 -0.09 -5.96
CA SER A 42 -8.40 0.52 -5.32
C SER A 42 -7.99 1.76 -4.54
N PRO A 43 -8.86 2.78 -4.44
CA PRO A 43 -8.53 4.02 -3.75
C PRO A 43 -8.34 3.79 -2.24
N CYS A 44 -7.39 4.51 -1.67
CA CYS A 44 -7.21 4.64 -0.23
C CYS A 44 -8.36 5.45 0.38
N HIS A 45 -8.44 5.45 1.71
CA HIS A 45 -9.27 6.41 2.43
C HIS A 45 -8.85 7.85 2.08
N THR A 46 -9.80 8.79 2.03
CA THR A 46 -9.57 10.18 1.59
C THR A 46 -8.57 10.95 2.45
N SER A 47 -8.39 10.54 3.71
CA SER A 47 -7.38 11.10 4.62
C SER A 47 -5.97 10.55 4.39
N CYS A 48 -5.79 9.62 3.45
CA CYS A 48 -4.53 8.93 3.17
C CYS A 48 -3.93 9.32 1.81
N SER A 49 -2.62 9.59 1.81
CA SER A 49 -1.81 9.68 0.61
C SER A 49 -1.31 8.32 0.14
N THR A 50 -0.99 7.42 1.08
CA THR A 50 -0.60 6.03 0.81
C THR A 50 -1.18 5.11 1.88
N CYS A 51 -1.59 3.91 1.49
CA CYS A 51 -2.26 2.96 2.36
C CYS A 51 -1.94 1.51 1.96
N THR A 52 -2.11 0.57 2.90
CA THR A 52 -2.09 -0.87 2.64
C THR A 52 -3.48 -1.45 2.40
N GLY A 53 -4.52 -0.68 2.70
CA GLY A 53 -5.91 -1.07 2.58
C GLY A 53 -6.87 0.11 2.64
N PRO A 54 -8.18 -0.14 2.53
CA PRO A 54 -9.19 0.92 2.41
C PRO A 54 -9.48 1.62 3.74
N ALA A 55 -9.08 1.07 4.89
CA ALA A 55 -9.38 1.64 6.19
C ALA A 55 -8.45 2.81 6.55
N LYS A 56 -8.91 3.69 7.44
CA LYS A 56 -8.14 4.85 7.94
C LYS A 56 -6.98 4.42 8.85
N GLU A 57 -7.05 3.23 9.43
CA GLU A 57 -6.03 2.59 10.25
C GLU A 57 -4.94 1.89 9.41
N GLU A 58 -5.23 1.62 8.14
CA GLU A 58 -4.31 1.01 7.17
C GLU A 58 -3.52 2.07 6.39
N CYS A 59 -3.46 3.29 6.95
CA CYS A 59 -2.82 4.44 6.34
C CYS A 59 -1.32 4.44 6.63
N ILE A 60 -0.48 4.47 5.60
CA ILE A 60 0.98 4.60 5.76
C ILE A 60 1.35 6.08 5.85
N GLN A 61 0.77 6.93 4.97
CA GLN A 61 1.00 8.37 4.99
C GLN A 61 -0.31 9.13 4.87
N CYS A 62 -0.47 10.16 5.70
CA CYS A 62 -1.63 11.05 5.64
C CYS A 62 -1.59 11.96 4.41
N ALA A 63 -2.76 12.24 3.86
CA ALA A 63 -2.93 13.26 2.84
C ALA A 63 -2.58 14.66 3.40
N ARG A 64 -2.34 15.63 2.51
CA ARG A 64 -2.12 17.02 2.93
C ARG A 64 -3.32 17.53 3.75
N GLY A 65 -3.04 18.27 4.82
CA GLY A 65 -4.07 18.75 5.75
C GLY A 65 -4.60 17.68 6.71
N HIS A 66 -3.94 16.52 6.79
CA HIS A 66 -4.22 15.50 7.79
C HIS A 66 -2.96 15.17 8.58
N LEU A 67 -3.11 14.91 9.89
CA LEU A 67 -2.04 14.47 10.78
C LEU A 67 -2.32 13.07 11.30
N GLN A 68 -1.26 12.31 11.53
CA GLN A 68 -1.36 10.98 12.13
C GLN A 68 -1.56 11.13 13.63
N GLN A 69 -2.66 10.59 14.15
CA GLN A 69 -2.96 10.48 15.57
C GLN A 69 -3.42 9.06 15.85
N GLU A 70 -2.79 8.35 16.80
CA GLU A 70 -3.20 6.99 17.19
C GLU A 70 -3.44 6.03 15.99
N TRP A 71 -2.49 6.02 15.03
CA TRP A 71 -2.55 5.18 13.81
C TRP A 71 -3.62 5.53 12.79
N ARG A 72 -4.36 6.63 12.96
CA ARG A 72 -5.32 7.15 11.98
C ARG A 72 -4.92 8.54 11.49
N CYS A 73 -5.30 8.87 10.26
CA CYS A 73 -5.14 10.22 9.73
C CYS A 73 -6.39 11.06 10.02
N VAL A 74 -6.20 12.11 10.80
CA VAL A 74 -7.25 13.07 11.20
C VAL A 74 -7.02 14.42 10.53
N GLN A 75 -8.09 15.08 10.14
CA GLN A 75 -8.01 16.40 9.55
C GLN A 75 -7.54 17.43 10.60
N THR A 76 -6.60 18.28 10.21
CA THR A 76 -6.12 19.42 11.00
C THR A 76 -6.91 20.68 10.74
#